data_AF-A0A2T2NNJ5-F1
#
_entry.id   AF-A0A2T2NNJ5-F1
#
_cell.length_a   1.000
_cell.length_b   1.000
_cell.length_c   1.000
_cell.angle_alpha   90.00
_cell.angle_beta   90.00
_cell.angle_gamma   90.00
#
_symmetry.space_group_name_H-M   'P 1'
#
loop_
_entity.id
_entity.type
_entity.pdbx_description
1 polymer ?
#
loop_
_entity_poly.entity_id
_entity_poly.type
_entity_poly.pdbx_seq_one_letter_code
_entity_poly.pdbx_strand_id
1 'polypeptide(L)'
;MLALAANLQPSNTPTVNIYTCIHTPLLLVPDVNLCPAPVAISFCLPAIMDNLDSTFTIEINGSPICNLPGDVEEPVQAKVGSSSDAAVFTLKDGHLQCGDWILGRALAENRSMLPKQVLWFKLGDKERAQPVAAHADGSSYSLRFSGAPLIEKDGAVFADLLQEGETTVTVKLQ
;
A
#
# COMPACT_ATOMS: atom_id res chain seq x y z
N MET A 1 -8.95 -38.01 53.75
CA MET A 1 -8.63 -36.75 54.45
C MET A 1 -7.87 -35.89 53.46
N LEU A 2 -8.55 -34.93 52.80
CA LEU A 2 -8.61 -33.50 53.16
C LEU A 2 -7.22 -32.84 53.17
N ALA A 3 -6.92 -31.72 52.52
CA ALA A 3 -7.68 -30.70 51.77
C ALA A 3 -6.68 -29.99 50.82
N LEU A 4 -7.01 -29.69 49.56
CA LEU A 4 -7.53 -28.41 49.04
C LEU A 4 -7.06 -27.12 49.75
N ALA A 5 -6.25 -26.31 49.07
CA ALA A 5 -6.37 -24.85 49.03
C ALA A 5 -5.53 -24.27 47.87
N ALA A 6 -6.22 -23.62 46.93
CA ALA A 6 -5.66 -22.75 45.91
C ALA A 6 -5.46 -21.33 46.48
N ASN A 7 -4.50 -20.56 45.94
CA ASN A 7 -4.64 -19.11 45.93
C ASN A 7 -3.88 -18.45 44.76
N LEU A 8 -4.54 -17.44 44.19
CA LEU A 8 -4.34 -16.76 42.90
C LEU A 8 -3.46 -15.51 43.01
N GLN A 9 -2.84 -15.06 41.90
CA GLN A 9 -2.83 -13.65 41.41
C GLN A 9 -1.98 -13.46 40.12
N PRO A 10 -2.17 -12.39 39.30
CA PRO A 10 -3.11 -12.38 38.17
C PRO A 10 -2.47 -12.15 36.78
N SER A 11 -3.19 -12.58 35.75
CA SER A 11 -2.93 -12.37 34.32
C SER A 11 -3.34 -10.98 33.84
N ASN A 12 -2.43 -10.25 33.21
CA ASN A 12 -2.72 -9.04 32.44
C ASN A 12 -2.84 -9.39 30.96
N THR A 13 -4.06 -9.52 30.47
CA THR A 13 -4.36 -9.56 29.04
C THR A 13 -5.40 -8.50 28.71
N PRO A 14 -5.15 -7.63 27.71
CA PRO A 14 -6.09 -6.56 27.33
C PRO A 14 -7.35 -7.13 26.70
N THR A 15 -8.48 -6.65 27.22
CA THR A 15 -9.85 -6.92 26.79
C THR A 15 -10.08 -6.48 25.34
N VAL A 16 -10.23 -7.43 24.43
CA VAL A 16 -10.90 -7.19 23.14
C VAL A 16 -12.39 -7.42 23.38
N ASN A 17 -13.16 -6.32 23.39
CA ASN A 17 -14.61 -6.37 23.51
C ASN A 17 -15.21 -7.00 22.26
N ILE A 18 -15.68 -8.23 22.40
CA ILE A 18 -16.54 -8.93 21.45
C ILE A 18 -17.98 -8.60 21.86
N TYR A 19 -18.66 -7.72 21.13
CA TYR A 19 -20.10 -7.53 21.32
C TYR A 19 -20.85 -8.63 20.56
N THR A 20 -21.29 -9.65 21.30
CA THR A 20 -22.25 -10.66 20.85
C THR A 20 -23.70 -10.17 20.97
N CYS A 21 -24.44 -10.40 19.88
CA CYS A 21 -25.87 -10.64 19.69
C CYS A 21 -26.85 -10.43 20.86
N ILE A 22 -27.93 -9.69 20.58
CA ILE A 22 -29.24 -9.94 21.19
C ILE A 22 -30.28 -10.16 20.09
N HIS A 23 -31.00 -11.27 20.23
CA HIS A 23 -32.08 -11.76 19.39
C HIS A 23 -33.41 -11.54 20.12
N THR A 24 -34.52 -11.63 19.36
CA THR A 24 -35.94 -11.77 19.78
C THR A 24 -36.71 -10.48 20.13
N PRO A 25 -38.05 -10.38 19.90
CA PRO A 25 -38.92 -10.96 18.87
C PRO A 25 -39.75 -9.93 18.07
N LEU A 26 -40.37 -10.44 17.00
CA LEU A 26 -41.41 -9.81 16.17
C LEU A 26 -42.59 -9.24 16.99
N LEU A 27 -42.94 -7.96 16.81
CA LEU A 27 -44.31 -7.47 17.02
C LEU A 27 -44.68 -6.50 15.88
N LEU A 28 -45.82 -6.82 15.26
CA LEU A 28 -46.45 -6.19 14.13
C LEU A 28 -47.26 -4.97 14.58
N VAL A 29 -47.08 -3.80 13.94
CA VAL A 29 -48.14 -2.81 13.72
C VAL A 29 -47.80 -1.90 12.52
N PRO A 30 -48.80 -1.46 11.72
CA PRO A 30 -48.61 -0.80 10.43
C PRO A 30 -48.63 0.74 10.47
N ASP A 31 -48.09 1.33 9.40
CA ASP A 31 -48.37 2.65 8.83
C ASP A 31 -48.32 3.90 9.73
N VAL A 32 -47.28 4.73 9.59
CA VAL A 32 -47.29 5.97 8.77
C VAL A 32 -45.99 6.80 9.00
N ASN A 33 -45.57 7.51 7.95
CA ASN A 33 -44.45 8.47 7.87
C ASN A 33 -43.05 7.90 7.59
N LEU A 34 -42.71 7.87 6.30
CA LEU A 34 -41.35 7.77 5.79
C LEU A 34 -40.51 8.97 6.28
N CYS A 35 -39.75 8.78 7.36
CA CYS A 35 -38.48 9.46 7.50
C CYS A 35 -37.46 8.74 6.60
N PRO A 36 -36.76 9.42 5.68
CA PRO A 36 -35.64 8.79 5.00
C PRO A 36 -34.58 8.47 6.06
N ALA A 37 -34.29 7.19 6.27
CA ALA A 37 -33.14 6.77 7.05
C ALA A 37 -31.89 7.47 6.46
N PRO A 38 -30.97 7.99 7.29
CA PRO A 38 -29.67 8.38 6.77
C PRO A 38 -29.02 7.09 6.27
N VAL A 39 -28.96 6.94 4.94
CA VAL A 39 -28.03 6.01 4.32
C VAL A 39 -26.67 6.53 4.72
N ALA A 40 -26.10 5.98 5.79
CA ALA A 40 -24.69 6.15 6.10
C ALA A 40 -23.94 5.44 4.98
N ILE A 41 -23.73 6.15 3.87
CA ILE A 41 -22.71 5.79 2.90
C ILE A 41 -21.41 5.90 3.69
N SER A 42 -20.95 4.76 4.22
CA SER A 42 -19.62 4.63 4.77
C SER A 42 -18.65 4.85 3.62
N PHE A 43 -18.35 6.12 3.36
CA PHE A 43 -17.23 6.51 2.52
C PHE A 43 -15.99 6.08 3.29
N CYS A 44 -15.53 4.85 3.03
CA CYS A 44 -14.17 4.46 3.34
C CYS A 44 -13.27 5.34 2.47
N LEU A 45 -12.85 6.49 2.99
CA LEU A 45 -11.78 7.25 2.37
C LEU A 45 -10.55 6.33 2.31
N PRO A 46 -9.85 6.27 1.16
CA PRO A 46 -8.68 5.43 1.04
C PRO A 46 -7.66 5.87 2.09
N ALA A 47 -7.23 4.92 2.93
CA ALA A 47 -6.22 5.19 3.94
C ALA A 47 -4.88 5.39 3.23
N ILE A 48 -4.28 6.57 3.43
CA ILE A 48 -2.94 6.89 2.93
C ILE A 48 -1.93 6.43 3.96
N MET A 49 -0.97 5.62 3.54
CA MET A 49 0.04 5.01 4.39
C MET A 49 1.43 5.22 3.79
N ASP A 50 2.41 5.43 4.65
CA ASP A 50 3.83 5.53 4.33
C ASP A 50 4.61 4.26 4.75
N ASN A 51 3.90 3.28 5.32
CA ASN A 51 4.43 2.00 5.76
C ASN A 51 3.49 0.86 5.33
N LEU A 52 4.06 -0.27 4.92
CA LEU A 52 3.35 -1.54 4.74
C LEU A 52 4.13 -2.64 5.46
N ASP A 53 3.46 -3.35 6.36
CA ASP A 53 4.08 -4.38 7.22
C ASP A 53 4.48 -5.65 6.45
N SER A 54 3.91 -5.85 5.26
CA SER A 54 4.17 -7.00 4.40
C SER A 54 5.09 -6.64 3.23
N THR A 55 5.90 -7.60 2.81
CA THR A 55 6.62 -7.52 1.53
C THR A 55 5.68 -7.73 0.35
N PHE A 56 6.00 -7.14 -0.80
CA PHE A 56 5.17 -7.26 -2.00
C PHE A 56 5.97 -7.08 -3.29
N THR A 57 5.38 -7.47 -4.41
CA THR A 57 5.86 -7.11 -5.74
C THR A 57 4.93 -6.10 -6.39
N ILE A 58 5.44 -5.36 -7.38
CA ILE A 58 4.67 -4.37 -8.14
C ILE A 58 4.67 -4.81 -9.60
N GLU A 59 3.48 -4.90 -10.18
CA GLU A 59 3.28 -5.18 -11.60
C GLU A 59 2.62 -3.99 -12.29
N ILE A 60 3.11 -3.68 -13.49
CA ILE A 60 2.54 -2.67 -14.38
C ILE A 60 2.07 -3.42 -15.64
N ASN A 61 0.76 -3.39 -15.90
CA ASN A 61 0.14 -4.16 -16.99
C ASN A 61 0.50 -5.66 -16.95
N GLY A 62 0.59 -6.21 -15.74
CA GLY A 62 0.95 -7.62 -15.48
C GLY A 62 2.45 -7.94 -15.56
N SER A 63 3.30 -6.97 -15.93
CA SER A 63 4.76 -7.14 -15.95
C SER A 63 5.38 -6.61 -14.67
N PRO A 64 6.13 -7.41 -13.91
CA PRO A 64 6.75 -6.96 -12.67
C PRO A 64 7.88 -5.95 -12.91
N ILE A 65 8.04 -5.01 -11.98
CA ILE A 65 9.24 -4.18 -11.92
C ILE A 65 10.43 -5.08 -11.58
N CYS A 66 11.46 -5.04 -12.43
CA CYS A 66 12.66 -5.84 -12.25
C CYS A 66 13.52 -5.34 -11.11
N ASN A 67 14.16 -6.27 -10.41
CA ASN A 67 15.25 -5.98 -9.51
C ASN A 67 16.48 -5.48 -10.29
N LEU A 68 17.34 -4.74 -9.60
CA LEU A 68 18.61 -4.30 -10.19
C LEU A 68 19.61 -5.45 -10.27
N PRO A 69 20.31 -5.61 -11.40
CA PRO A 69 21.46 -6.49 -11.47
C PRO A 69 22.67 -5.85 -10.77
N GLY A 70 23.02 -6.34 -9.58
CA GLY A 70 24.34 -6.12 -8.94
C GLY A 70 24.89 -4.68 -8.92
N ASP A 71 26.21 -4.55 -8.98
CA ASP A 71 26.92 -3.25 -9.00
C ASP A 71 26.64 -2.51 -10.30
N VAL A 72 25.69 -1.58 -10.25
CA VAL A 72 25.39 -0.61 -11.30
C VAL A 72 25.60 0.80 -10.77
N GLU A 73 26.18 1.66 -11.61
CA GLU A 73 26.31 3.10 -11.34
C GLU A 73 24.94 3.80 -11.38
N GLU A 74 24.74 4.72 -10.45
CA GLU A 74 23.52 5.52 -10.34
C GLU A 74 23.50 6.77 -11.23
N PRO A 75 22.29 7.28 -11.56
CA PRO A 75 20.97 6.69 -11.29
C PRO A 75 20.55 5.68 -12.37
N VAL A 76 19.91 4.58 -11.95
CA VAL A 76 19.40 3.57 -12.90
C VAL A 76 17.89 3.71 -13.03
N GLN A 77 17.40 3.85 -14.26
CA GLN A 77 15.96 3.87 -14.50
C GLN A 77 15.35 2.47 -14.30
N ALA A 78 14.24 2.41 -13.58
CA ALA A 78 13.50 1.18 -13.38
C ALA A 78 12.87 0.66 -14.67
N LYS A 79 12.81 -0.66 -14.79
CA LYS A 79 12.28 -1.37 -15.95
C LYS A 79 11.34 -2.47 -15.51
N VAL A 80 10.40 -2.83 -16.37
CA VAL A 80 9.62 -4.05 -16.22
C VAL A 80 10.32 -5.23 -16.90
N GLY A 81 9.98 -6.46 -16.52
CA GLY A 81 10.51 -7.64 -17.19
C GLY A 81 9.84 -8.93 -16.74
N SER A 82 10.62 -10.01 -16.67
CA SER A 82 10.11 -11.36 -16.40
C SER A 82 9.91 -11.61 -14.90
N SER A 83 8.99 -12.54 -14.56
CA SER A 83 8.71 -12.91 -13.16
C SER A 83 9.89 -13.47 -12.39
N SER A 84 10.90 -14.02 -13.06
CA SER A 84 12.15 -14.49 -12.42
C SER A 84 12.96 -13.36 -11.78
N ASP A 85 12.78 -12.14 -12.28
CA ASP A 85 13.60 -10.98 -11.93
C ASP A 85 12.79 -9.96 -11.11
N ALA A 86 11.61 -10.34 -10.61
CA ALA A 86 10.71 -9.44 -9.91
C ALA A 86 11.36 -8.89 -8.63
N ALA A 87 11.35 -7.57 -8.47
CA ALA A 87 11.78 -6.91 -7.24
C ALA A 87 10.77 -7.15 -6.11
N VAL A 88 11.28 -7.50 -4.94
CA VAL A 88 10.49 -7.66 -3.71
C VAL A 88 10.71 -6.43 -2.85
N PHE A 89 9.62 -5.73 -2.57
CA PHE A 89 9.63 -4.43 -1.91
C PHE A 89 9.11 -4.50 -0.48
N THR A 90 9.61 -3.58 0.34
CA THR A 90 8.96 -3.11 1.56
C THR A 90 8.68 -1.62 1.43
N LEU A 91 7.57 -1.13 1.99
CA LEU A 91 7.33 0.31 2.11
C LEU A 91 7.57 0.70 3.55
N LYS A 92 8.54 1.58 3.79
CA LYS A 92 8.89 2.05 5.14
C LYS A 92 9.24 3.53 5.14
N ASP A 93 8.59 4.30 6.01
CA ASP A 93 8.78 5.75 6.16
C ASP A 93 8.70 6.50 4.81
N GLY A 94 7.80 6.05 3.93
CA GLY A 94 7.60 6.61 2.58
C GLY A 94 8.67 6.19 1.58
N HIS A 95 9.58 5.28 1.92
CA HIS A 95 10.60 4.77 1.02
C HIS A 95 10.27 3.34 0.59
N LEU A 96 10.18 3.13 -0.72
CA LEU A 96 9.95 1.83 -1.33
C LEU A 96 11.30 1.10 -1.49
N GLN A 97 11.64 0.24 -0.55
CA GLN A 97 12.96 -0.39 -0.41
C GLN A 97 13.01 -1.77 -1.08
N CYS A 98 14.15 -2.11 -1.68
CA CYS A 98 14.49 -3.44 -2.21
C CYS A 98 15.97 -3.69 -1.95
N GLY A 99 16.30 -4.43 -0.88
CA GLY A 99 17.69 -4.61 -0.42
C GLY A 99 18.33 -3.26 -0.05
N ASP A 100 19.52 -2.99 -0.60
CA ASP A 100 20.27 -1.74 -0.38
C ASP A 100 19.81 -0.57 -1.29
N TRP A 101 18.66 -0.71 -1.93
CA TRP A 101 18.14 0.24 -2.90
C TRP A 101 16.74 0.74 -2.53
N ILE A 102 16.43 1.95 -2.95
CA ILE A 102 15.12 2.57 -2.91
C ILE A 102 14.67 2.86 -4.33
N LEU A 103 13.40 2.60 -4.60
CA LEU A 103 12.73 2.99 -5.83
C LEU A 103 11.89 4.24 -5.62
N GLY A 104 12.08 5.25 -6.45
CA GLY A 104 11.34 6.51 -6.30
C GLY A 104 11.54 7.47 -7.46
N ARG A 105 10.99 8.67 -7.31
CA ARG A 105 11.28 9.81 -8.20
C ARG A 105 12.41 10.66 -7.65
N ALA A 106 13.16 11.34 -8.51
CA ALA A 106 14.21 12.24 -8.04
C ALA A 106 13.61 13.44 -7.28
N LEU A 107 14.24 13.88 -6.19
CA LEU A 107 13.81 15.05 -5.43
C LEU A 107 13.84 16.32 -6.30
N ALA A 108 14.89 16.47 -7.11
CA ALA A 108 15.04 17.57 -8.05
C ALA A 108 14.70 17.12 -9.48
N GLU A 109 13.64 17.67 -10.04
CA GLU A 109 13.19 17.39 -11.41
C GLU A 109 12.90 18.70 -12.15
N ASN A 110 12.89 18.65 -13.49
CA ASN A 110 12.39 19.79 -14.26
C ASN A 110 10.88 20.00 -14.00
N ARG A 111 10.42 21.24 -14.17
CA ARG A 111 9.03 21.66 -13.87
C ARG A 111 8.00 21.28 -14.94
N SER A 112 8.35 20.42 -15.90
CA SER A 112 7.37 19.94 -16.89
C SER A 112 6.38 18.97 -16.24
N MET A 113 5.18 18.83 -16.81
CA MET A 113 4.19 17.82 -16.41
C MET A 113 4.34 16.51 -17.20
N LEU A 114 5.43 16.36 -17.96
CA LEU A 114 5.70 15.09 -18.65
C LEU A 114 5.95 13.97 -17.63
N PRO A 115 5.68 12.71 -18.01
CA PRO A 115 5.98 11.56 -17.17
C PRO A 115 7.40 11.61 -16.62
N LYS A 116 7.56 11.34 -15.33
CA LYS A 116 8.85 11.39 -14.64
C LYS A 116 9.46 10.02 -14.54
N GLN A 117 10.76 9.94 -14.73
CA GLN A 117 11.46 8.67 -14.57
C GLN A 117 11.34 8.18 -13.13
N VAL A 118 11.10 6.89 -12.98
CA VAL A 118 11.24 6.20 -11.70
C VAL A 118 12.61 5.57 -11.67
N LEU A 119 13.40 5.93 -10.68
CA LEU A 119 14.82 5.64 -10.59
C LEU A 119 15.11 4.83 -9.33
N TRP A 120 16.19 4.06 -9.40
CA TRP A 120 16.79 3.41 -8.26
C TRP A 120 17.87 4.30 -7.64
N PHE A 121 17.86 4.37 -6.31
CA PHE A 121 18.81 5.11 -5.48
C PHE A 121 19.34 4.19 -4.37
N LYS A 122 20.59 4.32 -3.96
CA LYS A 122 21.13 3.63 -2.79
C LYS A 122 20.34 4.08 -1.58
N LEU A 123 20.13 3.16 -0.65
CA LEU A 123 19.47 3.42 0.62
C LEU A 123 20.16 4.54 1.42
N GLY A 124 21.48 4.70 1.28
CA GLY A 124 22.25 5.79 1.90
C GLY A 124 21.95 7.19 1.35
N ASP A 125 21.36 7.27 0.16
CA ASP A 125 21.08 8.47 -0.62
C ASP A 125 19.56 8.77 -0.68
N LYS A 126 18.81 8.26 0.28
CA LYS A 126 17.33 8.27 0.29
C LYS A 126 16.71 9.67 0.18
N GLU A 127 17.41 10.70 0.64
CA GLU A 127 16.98 12.10 0.54
C GLU A 127 16.95 12.61 -0.91
N ARG A 128 17.61 11.93 -1.84
CA ARG A 128 17.53 12.21 -3.28
C ARG A 128 16.26 11.65 -3.91
N ALA A 129 15.49 10.84 -3.19
CA ALA A 129 14.24 10.25 -3.65
C ALA A 129 13.02 10.93 -2.98
N GLN A 130 11.98 11.20 -3.76
CA GLN A 130 10.70 11.65 -3.23
C GLN A 130 9.93 10.49 -2.56
N PRO A 131 9.10 10.76 -1.54
CA PRO A 131 8.32 9.72 -0.87
C PRO A 131 7.29 9.05 -1.78
N VAL A 132 7.04 7.77 -1.49
CA VAL A 132 5.99 6.93 -2.06
C VAL A 132 4.93 6.68 -1.00
N ALA A 133 3.66 6.78 -1.37
CA ALA A 133 2.53 6.47 -0.50
C ALA A 133 1.73 5.29 -1.03
N ALA A 134 1.29 4.41 -0.13
CA ALA A 134 0.29 3.40 -0.42
C ALA A 134 -1.11 3.93 -0.08
N HIS A 135 -2.06 3.69 -0.95
CA HIS A 135 -3.48 3.98 -0.74
C HIS A 135 -4.22 2.65 -0.69
N ALA A 136 -4.79 2.31 0.46
CA ALA A 136 -5.66 1.14 0.59
C ALA A 136 -7.07 1.46 0.06
N ASP A 137 -7.57 0.60 -0.82
CA ASP A 137 -8.97 0.58 -1.24
C ASP A 137 -9.50 -0.85 -1.05
N GLY A 138 -10.25 -1.05 0.05
CA GLY A 138 -10.70 -2.35 0.50
C GLY A 138 -9.54 -3.31 0.76
N SER A 139 -9.43 -4.35 -0.07
CA SER A 139 -8.36 -5.36 -0.01
C SER A 139 -7.22 -5.11 -0.98
N SER A 140 -7.22 -3.98 -1.70
CA SER A 140 -6.22 -3.65 -2.72
C SER A 140 -5.38 -2.44 -2.31
N TYR A 141 -4.15 -2.39 -2.81
CA TYR A 141 -3.25 -1.25 -2.61
C TYR A 141 -2.90 -0.62 -3.95
N SER A 142 -2.92 0.71 -4.00
CA SER A 142 -2.32 1.48 -5.09
C SER A 142 -1.16 2.32 -4.57
N LEU A 143 -0.04 2.32 -5.29
CA LEU A 143 1.13 3.12 -4.92
C LEU A 143 1.12 4.44 -5.69
N ARG A 144 1.45 5.53 -5.00
CA ARG A 144 1.55 6.88 -5.56
C ARG A 144 2.96 7.42 -5.36
N PHE A 145 3.61 7.75 -6.46
CA PHE A 145 4.96 8.32 -6.51
C PHE A 145 4.84 9.84 -6.54
N SER A 146 4.79 10.44 -5.35
CA SER A 146 4.41 11.85 -5.14
C SER A 146 3.09 12.20 -5.81
N GLY A 147 2.06 11.40 -5.52
CA GLY A 147 0.70 11.57 -6.04
C GLY A 147 0.44 10.98 -7.43
N ALA A 148 1.48 10.64 -8.18
CA ALA A 148 1.34 10.10 -9.53
C ALA A 148 1.29 8.56 -9.55
N PRO A 149 0.39 7.95 -10.35
CA PRO A 149 0.43 6.51 -10.63
C PRO A 149 1.62 6.16 -11.53
N LEU A 150 1.95 4.87 -11.59
CA LEU A 150 2.97 4.37 -12.51
C LEU A 150 2.39 4.07 -13.89
N ILE A 151 3.22 4.26 -14.91
CA ILE A 151 3.01 3.81 -16.28
C ILE A 151 4.28 3.13 -16.78
N GLU A 152 4.13 2.32 -17.82
CA GLU A 152 5.23 1.71 -18.55
C GLU A 152 5.27 2.27 -19.97
N LYS A 153 6.48 2.57 -20.45
CA LYS A 153 6.74 2.94 -21.85
C LYS A 153 8.07 2.34 -22.28
N ASP A 154 8.04 1.56 -23.36
CA ASP A 154 9.22 0.93 -23.96
C ASP A 154 10.08 0.12 -22.95
N GLY A 155 9.41 -0.61 -22.07
CA GLY A 155 9.98 -1.40 -20.98
C GLY A 155 10.45 -0.60 -19.78
N ALA A 156 10.38 0.73 -19.82
CA ALA A 156 10.84 1.62 -18.77
C ALA A 156 9.67 2.16 -17.92
N VAL A 157 9.92 2.32 -16.62
CA VAL A 157 8.90 2.76 -15.65
C VAL A 157 8.94 4.28 -15.50
N PHE A 158 7.76 4.88 -15.51
CA PHE A 158 7.56 6.31 -15.29
C PHE A 158 6.41 6.55 -14.32
N ALA A 159 6.39 7.73 -13.71
CA ALA A 159 5.26 8.25 -12.96
C ALA A 159 4.48 9.25 -13.83
N ASP A 160 3.19 9.01 -14.03
CA ASP A 160 2.34 9.83 -14.89
C ASP A 160 1.75 11.01 -14.11
N LEU A 161 2.28 12.22 -14.35
CA LEU A 161 1.81 13.41 -13.65
C LEU A 161 0.47 13.93 -14.18
N LEU A 162 0.10 13.60 -15.41
CA LEU A 162 -1.17 14.01 -16.03
C LEU A 162 -2.27 12.95 -15.84
N GLN A 163 -1.88 11.72 -15.51
CA GLN A 163 -2.80 10.58 -15.30
C GLN A 163 -3.66 10.29 -16.53
N GLU A 164 -3.06 10.44 -17.71
CA GLU A 164 -3.69 10.17 -19.01
C GLU A 164 -3.45 8.73 -19.48
N GLY A 165 -2.44 8.05 -18.90
CA GLY A 165 -2.13 6.66 -19.21
C GLY A 165 -3.14 5.71 -18.60
N GLU A 166 -3.84 4.94 -19.44
CA GLU A 166 -4.55 3.76 -18.99
C GLU A 166 -3.53 2.67 -18.65
N THR A 167 -3.27 2.48 -17.36
CA THR A 167 -2.34 1.45 -16.88
C THR A 167 -2.91 0.79 -15.64
N THR A 168 -2.75 -0.53 -15.57
CA THR A 168 -3.11 -1.29 -14.38
C THR A 168 -1.86 -1.53 -13.55
N VAL A 169 -1.79 -0.90 -12.38
CA VAL A 169 -0.73 -1.15 -11.39
C VAL A 169 -1.28 -2.07 -10.31
N THR A 170 -0.65 -3.23 -10.13
CA THR A 170 -1.06 -4.22 -9.13
C THR A 170 0.03 -4.41 -8.09
N VAL A 171 -0.35 -4.33 -6.82
CA VAL A 171 0.50 -4.69 -5.68
C VAL A 171 0.15 -6.11 -5.24
N LYS A 172 1.11 -7.03 -5.27
CA LYS A 172 0.92 -8.42 -4.83
C LYS A 172 1.69 -8.68 -3.55
N LEU A 173 0.95 -8.74 -2.43
CA LEU A 173 1.51 -9.15 -1.14
C LEU A 173 2.07 -10.59 -1.24
N GLN A 174 3.19 -10.85 -0.55
CA GLN A 174 3.82 -12.17 -0.46
C GLN A 174 3.40 -12.91 0.81
#